data_AF-A0A7S3JGI9-F1
#
_entry.id   AF-A0A7S3JGI9-F1
#
_cell.length_a   1.000
_cell.length_b   1.000
_cell.length_c   1.000
_cell.angle_alpha   90.00
_cell.angle_beta   90.00
_cell.angle_gamma   90.00
#
_symmetry.space_group_name_H-M   'P 1'
#
loop_
_entity.id
_entity.type
_entity.pdbx_description
1 polymer ?
#
loop_
_entity_poly.entity_id
_entity_poly.type
_entity_poly.pdbx_seq_one_letter_code
_entity_poly.pdbx_strand_id
1 'polypeptide(L)'
;MSKEEMYHELLKPYRYERIRVIDESTHKTRYYYNCGYAGCTKQFNKGWSILDHVRMHENIRPFKCEHCDKSFTQKCNLKKHNRKHLVAKLKDRKRFKCSVCEKGFTERYNLKAHIEKHV
;
A
#
# COMPACT_ATOMS: atom_id res chain seq x y z
N MET A 1 -24.06 7.05 1.65
CA MET A 1 -23.71 5.63 1.42
C MET A 1 -22.84 5.14 2.56
N SER A 2 -23.21 4.03 3.19
CA SER A 2 -22.43 3.36 4.25
C SER A 2 -21.18 2.68 3.68
N LYS A 3 -20.22 2.30 4.54
CA LYS A 3 -19.03 1.55 4.12
C LYS A 3 -19.41 0.22 3.49
N GLU A 4 -20.39 -0.47 4.06
CA GLU A 4 -20.91 -1.73 3.58
C GLU A 4 -21.53 -1.61 2.19
N GLU A 5 -22.34 -0.58 1.93
CA GLU A 5 -22.91 -0.31 0.58
C GLU A 5 -21.80 -0.02 -0.43
N MET A 6 -20.81 0.79 -0.06
CA MET A 6 -19.67 1.09 -0.94
C MET A 6 -18.91 -0.17 -1.37
N TYR A 7 -18.60 -1.07 -0.43
CA TYR A 7 -17.90 -2.31 -0.77
C TYR A 7 -18.76 -3.27 -1.57
N HIS A 8 -20.07 -3.31 -1.32
CA HIS A 8 -21.00 -4.10 -2.13
C HIS A 8 -20.97 -3.66 -3.60
N GLU A 9 -21.01 -2.35 -3.86
CA GLU A 9 -20.91 -1.80 -5.22
C GLU A 9 -19.57 -2.14 -5.90
N LEU A 10 -18.46 -2.01 -5.16
CA LEU A 10 -17.13 -2.33 -5.69
C LEU A 10 -16.92 -3.82 -5.95
N LEU A 11 -17.67 -4.70 -5.28
CA LEU A 11 -17.58 -6.15 -5.41
C LEU A 11 -18.42 -6.72 -6.56
N LYS A 12 -19.39 -5.96 -7.09
CA LYS A 12 -20.28 -6.39 -8.20
C LYS A 12 -19.59 -7.09 -9.37
N PRO A 13 -18.42 -6.67 -9.88
CA PRO A 13 -17.80 -7.33 -11.02
C PRO A 13 -17.01 -8.61 -10.65
N TYR A 14 -16.90 -8.97 -9.37
CA TYR A 14 -16.06 -10.08 -8.90
C TYR A 14 -16.89 -11.28 -8.48
N ARG A 15 -16.26 -12.47 -8.53
CA ARG A 15 -16.86 -13.71 -8.03
C ARG A 15 -16.72 -13.81 -6.51
N TYR A 16 -17.83 -13.66 -5.79
CA TYR A 16 -17.91 -13.89 -4.34
C TYR A 16 -19.32 -14.29 -3.92
N GLU A 17 -19.45 -14.88 -2.74
CA GLU A 17 -20.72 -15.19 -2.11
C GLU A 17 -20.80 -14.48 -0.76
N ARG A 18 -21.95 -13.87 -0.44
CA ARG A 18 -22.19 -13.19 0.84
C ARG A 18 -23.15 -14.03 1.69
N ILE A 19 -22.64 -14.58 2.79
CA ILE A 19 -23.40 -15.38 3.74
C ILE A 19 -23.85 -14.50 4.90
N ARG A 20 -25.13 -14.58 5.26
CA ARG A 20 -25.69 -13.99 6.49
C ARG A 20 -25.77 -15.08 7.56
N VAL A 21 -25.17 -14.83 8.71
CA VAL A 21 -25.22 -15.71 9.88
C VAL A 21 -25.90 -14.95 11.01
N ILE A 22 -26.91 -15.54 11.61
CA ILE A 22 -27.55 -15.00 12.82
C ILE A 22 -27.00 -15.80 13.99
N ASP A 23 -26.40 -15.09 14.94
CA ASP A 23 -25.99 -15.67 16.21
C ASP A 23 -27.25 -15.87 17.06
N GLU A 24 -27.67 -17.13 17.25
CA GLU A 24 -28.93 -17.48 17.92
C GLU A 24 -28.96 -17.06 19.40
N SER A 25 -27.79 -17.01 20.05
CA SER A 25 -27.68 -16.63 21.47
C SER A 25 -27.78 -15.12 21.69
N THR A 26 -27.31 -14.32 20.73
CA THR A 26 -27.26 -12.85 20.85
C THR A 26 -28.20 -12.12 19.91
N HIS A 27 -28.90 -12.85 19.04
CA HIS A 27 -29.67 -12.35 17.90
C HIS A 27 -28.91 -11.36 17.00
N LYS A 28 -27.57 -11.39 17.02
CA LYS A 28 -26.73 -10.51 16.20
C LYS A 28 -26.54 -11.09 14.82
N THR A 29 -26.75 -10.26 13.80
CA THR A 29 -26.46 -10.63 12.41
C THR A 29 -25.00 -10.35 12.10
N ARG A 30 -24.29 -11.34 11.56
CA ARG A 30 -22.95 -11.24 10.99
C ARG A 30 -23.00 -11.58 9.50
N TYR A 31 -22.06 -11.01 8.76
CA TYR A 31 -21.90 -11.31 7.33
C TYR A 31 -20.49 -11.85 7.08
N TYR A 32 -20.44 -12.90 6.27
CA TYR A 32 -19.22 -13.51 5.78
C TYR A 32 -19.20 -13.45 4.26
N TYR A 33 -18.01 -13.45 3.68
CA TYR A 33 -17.78 -13.33 2.25
C TYR A 33 -16.86 -14.48 1.82
N ASN A 34 -17.36 -15.40 1.01
CA ASN A 34 -16.57 -16.46 0.42
C ASN A 34 -16.02 -16.02 -0.93
N CYS A 35 -14.79 -16.42 -1.23
CA CYS A 35 -14.25 -16.29 -2.57
C CYS A 35 -14.97 -17.23 -3.53
N GLY A 36 -15.40 -16.72 -4.69
CA GLY A 36 -16.07 -17.52 -5.73
C GLY A 36 -15.14 -18.05 -6.83
N TYR A 37 -13.83 -17.97 -6.65
CA TYR A 37 -12.85 -18.45 -7.63
C TYR A 37 -12.58 -19.95 -7.44
N ALA A 38 -12.47 -20.69 -8.55
CA ALA A 38 -12.24 -22.13 -8.54
C ALA A 38 -10.96 -22.48 -7.77
N GLY A 39 -11.06 -23.45 -6.85
CA GLY A 39 -9.94 -23.87 -6.00
C GLY A 39 -9.63 -22.93 -4.82
N CYS A 40 -10.36 -21.83 -4.64
CA CYS A 40 -10.18 -20.92 -3.52
C CYS A 40 -11.22 -21.15 -2.42
N THR A 41 -10.78 -21.50 -1.21
CA THR A 41 -11.63 -21.75 -0.04
C THR A 41 -11.61 -20.61 0.98
N LYS A 42 -11.11 -19.42 0.59
CA LYS A 42 -10.93 -18.28 1.50
C LYS A 42 -12.27 -17.63 1.84
N GLN A 43 -12.48 -17.38 3.13
CA GLN A 43 -13.61 -16.65 3.68
C GLN A 43 -13.15 -15.42 4.47
N PHE A 44 -13.94 -14.35 4.44
CA PHE A 44 -13.67 -13.07 5.09
C PHE A 44 -14.89 -12.56 5.85
N ASN A 45 -14.67 -11.77 6.90
CA ASN A 45 -15.74 -11.14 7.70
C ASN A 45 -15.88 -9.62 7.46
N LYS A 46 -15.14 -9.08 6.49
CA LYS A 46 -15.14 -7.67 6.09
C LYS A 46 -15.15 -7.53 4.57
N GLY A 47 -15.98 -6.63 4.06
CA GLY A 47 -16.12 -6.37 2.61
C GLY A 47 -14.83 -5.91 1.95
N TRP A 48 -14.04 -5.06 2.62
CA TRP A 48 -12.75 -4.61 2.09
C TRP A 48 -11.72 -5.75 1.96
N SER A 49 -11.78 -6.75 2.86
CA SER A 49 -10.82 -7.85 2.85
C SER A 49 -11.08 -8.83 1.71
N ILE A 50 -12.35 -9.16 1.43
CA ILE A 50 -12.70 -9.94 0.23
C ILE A 50 -12.40 -9.16 -1.04
N LEU A 51 -12.65 -7.83 -1.08
CA LEU A 51 -12.34 -7.00 -2.24
C LEU A 51 -10.85 -7.00 -2.59
N ASP A 52 -9.98 -6.81 -1.60
CA ASP A 52 -8.53 -6.89 -1.81
C ASP A 52 -8.10 -8.31 -2.21
N HIS A 53 -8.78 -9.34 -1.69
CA HIS A 53 -8.51 -10.73 -2.06
C HIS A 53 -8.87 -11.05 -3.51
N VAL A 54 -10.09 -10.74 -3.97
CA VAL A 54 -10.53 -11.06 -5.34
C VAL A 54 -9.72 -10.31 -6.40
N ARG A 55 -9.24 -9.11 -6.08
CA ARG A 55 -8.29 -8.37 -6.93
C ARG A 55 -6.97 -9.11 -7.16
N MET A 56 -6.55 -9.99 -6.25
CA MET A 56 -5.32 -10.78 -6.44
C MET A 56 -5.50 -11.86 -7.51
N HIS A 57 -6.69 -12.47 -7.64
CA HIS A 57 -6.96 -13.45 -8.70
C HIS A 57 -6.88 -12.81 -10.08
N GLU A 58 -7.39 -11.59 -10.21
CA GLU A 58 -7.39 -10.81 -11.46
C GLU A 58 -6.09 -10.00 -11.67
N ASN A 59 -5.12 -10.11 -10.76
CA ASN A 59 -3.89 -9.30 -10.76
C ASN A 59 -4.14 -7.77 -10.79
N ILE A 60 -5.29 -7.32 -10.30
CA ILE A 60 -5.68 -5.91 -10.30
C ILE A 60 -4.93 -5.16 -9.17
N ARG A 61 -4.28 -4.07 -9.56
CA ARG A 61 -3.47 -3.22 -8.68
C ARG A 61 -3.89 -1.76 -8.86
N PRO A 62 -4.99 -1.33 -8.21
CA PRO A 62 -5.59 -0.02 -8.48
C PRO A 62 -4.76 1.14 -7.91
N PHE A 63 -3.86 0.86 -6.97
CA PHE A 63 -3.07 1.89 -6.29
C PHE A 63 -1.70 2.04 -6.96
N LYS A 64 -1.62 2.95 -7.94
CA LYS A 64 -0.39 3.27 -8.67
C LYS A 64 0.51 4.21 -7.86
N CYS A 65 1.83 4.03 -7.97
CA CYS A 65 2.79 5.01 -7.49
C CYS A 65 2.90 6.16 -8.51
N GLU A 66 3.03 7.39 -8.02
CA GLU A 66 3.22 8.58 -8.87
C GLU A 66 4.69 8.86 -9.17
N HIS A 67 5.61 8.11 -8.55
CA HIS A 67 7.06 8.33 -8.67
C HIS A 67 7.77 7.18 -9.41
N CYS A 68 7.07 6.10 -9.75
CA CYS A 68 7.56 4.98 -10.55
C CYS A 68 6.39 4.11 -11.05
N ASP A 69 6.66 3.13 -11.91
CA ASP A 69 5.63 2.28 -12.54
C ASP A 69 5.02 1.21 -11.61
N LYS A 70 5.40 1.19 -10.33
CA LYS A 70 4.90 0.17 -9.39
C LYS A 70 3.47 0.45 -8.98
N SER A 71 2.67 -0.61 -9.00
CA SER A 71 1.27 -0.59 -8.57
C SER A 71 0.99 -1.66 -7.51
N PHE A 72 0.03 -1.38 -6.62
CA PHE A 72 -0.29 -2.19 -5.45
C PHE A 72 -1.78 -2.51 -5.38
N THR A 73 -2.09 -3.69 -4.86
CA THR A 73 -3.48 -4.11 -4.58
C THR A 73 -4.06 -3.40 -3.36
N GLN A 74 -3.21 -3.02 -2.38
CA GLN A 74 -3.64 -2.39 -1.12
C GLN A 74 -3.03 -1.00 -0.94
N LYS A 75 -3.83 -0.03 -0.47
CA LYS A 75 -3.41 1.36 -0.22
C LYS A 75 -2.30 1.47 0.84
N CYS A 76 -2.32 0.64 1.87
CA CYS A 76 -1.30 0.63 2.92
C CYS A 76 0.09 0.25 2.38
N ASN A 77 0.13 -0.66 1.39
CA ASN A 77 1.37 -1.08 0.74
C ASN A 77 1.93 0.04 -0.14
N LEU A 78 1.08 0.75 -0.90
CA LEU A 78 1.49 1.97 -1.61
C LEU A 78 2.05 3.01 -0.63
N LYS A 79 1.39 3.25 0.52
CA LYS A 79 1.88 4.20 1.54
C LYS A 79 3.25 3.80 2.09
N LYS A 80 3.46 2.52 2.39
CA LYS A 80 4.77 2.00 2.82
C LYS A 80 5.83 2.15 1.72
N HIS A 81 5.45 1.90 0.47
CA HIS A 81 6.34 2.07 -0.68
C HIS A 81 6.74 3.54 -0.90
N ASN A 82 5.79 4.49 -0.83
CA ASN A 82 6.06 5.92 -1.00
C ASN A 82 7.05 6.47 0.05
N ARG A 83 7.12 5.86 1.25
CA ARG A 83 8.16 6.20 2.23
C ARG A 83 9.57 5.95 1.70
N LYS A 84 9.77 4.93 0.85
CA LYS A 84 11.07 4.66 0.23
C LYS A 84 11.47 5.76 -0.75
N HIS A 85 10.53 6.29 -1.52
CA HIS A 85 10.77 7.46 -2.39
C HIS A 85 11.13 8.69 -1.57
N LEU A 86 10.46 8.93 -0.44
CA LEU A 86 10.80 10.03 0.47
C LEU A 86 12.22 9.87 1.03
N VAL A 87 12.60 8.68 1.51
CA VAL A 87 13.95 8.42 2.01
C VAL A 87 15.00 8.58 0.92
N ALA A 88 14.76 8.06 -0.29
CA ALA A 88 15.66 8.24 -1.43
C ALA A 88 15.86 9.73 -1.74
N LYS A 89 14.78 10.50 -1.87
CA LYS A 89 14.83 11.95 -2.10
C LYS A 89 15.59 12.69 -1.00
N LEU A 90 15.49 12.26 0.27
CA LEU A 90 16.25 12.85 1.38
C LEU A 90 17.73 12.47 1.35
N LYS A 91 18.09 11.29 0.82
CA LYS A 91 19.49 10.92 0.57
C LYS A 91 20.09 11.74 -0.56
N ASP A 92 19.35 11.97 -1.65
CA ASP A 92 19.82 12.75 -2.79
C ASP A 92 19.93 14.25 -2.47
N ARG A 93 19.33 14.71 -1.37
CA ARG A 93 19.63 16.02 -0.81
C ARG A 93 21.06 16.03 -0.27
N LYS A 94 21.94 16.65 -1.04
CA LYS A 94 23.28 17.06 -0.62
C LYS A 94 23.21 18.09 0.51
N ARG A 95 22.99 17.61 1.73
CA ARG A 95 22.76 18.41 2.95
C ARG A 95 24.00 19.12 3.47
N PHE A 96 25.18 18.64 3.11
CA PHE A 96 26.46 19.20 3.57
C PHE A 96 27.15 19.87 2.39
N LYS A 97 27.31 21.19 2.44
CA LYS A 97 27.96 21.95 1.36
C LYS A 97 29.39 22.31 1.76
N CYS A 98 30.31 22.24 0.80
CA CYS A 98 31.66 22.77 0.96
C CYS A 98 31.61 24.29 1.13
N SER A 99 32.29 24.81 2.15
CA SER A 99 32.43 26.25 2.39
C SER A 99 33.35 26.94 1.38
N VAL A 100 34.18 26.18 0.64
CA VAL A 100 35.15 26.71 -0.33
C VAL A 100 34.58 26.72 -1.74
N CYS A 101 33.95 25.63 -2.19
CA CYS A 101 33.49 25.49 -3.60
C CYS A 101 32.01 25.12 -3.76
N GLU A 102 31.21 25.23 -2.69
CA GLU A 102 29.76 24.94 -2.65
C GLU A 102 29.33 23.51 -3.02
N LYS A 103 30.29 22.63 -3.38
CA LYS A 103 30.01 21.25 -3.73
C LYS A 103 29.27 20.55 -2.58
N GLY A 104 28.14 19.95 -2.92
CA GLY A 104 27.27 19.30 -1.95
C GLY A 104 27.55 17.80 -1.77
N PHE A 105 27.40 17.32 -0.54
CA PHE A 105 27.62 15.96 -0.09
C PHE A 105 26.42 15.49 0.75
N THR A 106 26.17 14.19 0.71
CA THR A 106 25.05 13.53 1.43
C THR A 106 25.43 13.15 2.86
N GLU A 107 26.73 13.00 3.15
CA GLU A 107 27.30 12.55 4.42
C GLU A 107 28.46 13.46 4.87
N ARG A 108 28.59 13.68 6.19
CA ARG A 108 29.59 14.61 6.75
C ARG A 108 31.04 14.17 6.52
N TYR A 109 31.32 12.86 6.60
CA TYR A 109 32.70 12.36 6.45
C TYR A 109 33.23 12.59 5.02
N ASN A 110 32.37 12.45 4.01
CA ASN A 110 32.70 12.76 2.61
C ASN A 110 33.00 14.25 2.41
N LEU A 111 32.22 15.14 3.05
CA LEU A 111 32.53 16.57 3.05
C LEU A 111 33.88 16.85 3.72
N LYS A 112 34.15 16.25 4.89
CA LYS A 112 35.39 16.46 5.65
C LYS A 112 36.62 16.07 4.82
N ALA A 113 36.63 14.85 4.27
CA ALA A 113 37.71 14.37 3.40
C ALA A 113 37.86 15.21 2.11
N HIS A 114 36.79 15.86 1.66
CA HIS A 114 36.87 16.81 0.54
C HIS A 114 37.49 18.15 0.96
N ILE A 115 37.12 18.70 2.13
CA ILE A 115 37.67 19.95 2.66
C ILE A 115 39.17 19.80 2.92
N GLU A 116 39.62 18.65 3.43
CA GLU A 116 41.04 18.36 3.66
C GLU A 116 41.89 18.43 2.38
N LYS A 117 41.27 18.34 1.18
CA LYS A 117 41.97 18.50 -0.11
C LYS A 117 42.00 19.94 -0.63
N HIS A 118 41.32 20.87 0.04
CA HIS A 118 41.40 22.31 -0.25
C HIS A 118 42.48 23.02 0.59
N VAL A 119 42.99 22.34 1.62
CA VAL A 119 44.15 22.76 2.41
C VAL A 119 45.41 22.32 1.67
#